data_AF-A0A833EQZ5-F1
#
_entry.id   AF-A0A833EQZ5-F1
#
_cell.length_a   1.000
_cell.length_b   1.000
_cell.length_c   1.000
_cell.angle_alpha   90.00
_cell.angle_beta   90.00
_cell.angle_gamma   90.00
#
_symmetry.space_group_name_H-M   'P 1'
#
loop_
_entity.id
_entity.type
_entity.pdbx_description
1 polymer ?
#
loop_
_entity_poly.entity_id
_entity_poly.type
_entity_poly.pdbx_seq_one_letter_code
_entity_poly.pdbx_strand_id
1 'polypeptide(L)' 'MGKPTGFMEYARELPQDRPPKERVKDWNEFHLPMAPEKLQIQGARCMECGIPFC' A
#
# COMPACT_ATOMS: atom_id res chain seq x y z
N MET A 1 11.60 4.40 -8.95
CA MET A 1 11.08 4.26 -10.33
C MET A 1 10.56 2.85 -10.48
N GLY A 2 9.43 2.69 -11.13
CA GLY A 2 8.66 1.44 -11.11
C GLY A 2 9.44 0.29 -11.74
N LYS A 3 9.18 -0.94 -11.32
CA LYS A 3 9.59 -2.10 -12.11
C LYS A 3 8.47 -2.31 -13.14
N PRO A 4 8.74 -2.30 -14.47
CA PRO A 4 7.69 -2.46 -15.48
C PRO A 4 6.81 -3.73 -15.30
N THR A 5 7.38 -4.78 -14.70
CA THR A 5 6.68 -6.03 -14.36
C THR A 5 6.26 -6.12 -12.89
N GLY A 6 6.51 -5.08 -12.09
CA GLY A 6 6.32 -5.07 -10.64
C GLY A 6 4.88 -5.32 -10.20
N PHE A 7 3.89 -4.88 -10.99
CA PHE A 7 2.48 -5.18 -10.69
C PHE A 7 2.16 -6.68 -10.73
N MET A 8 2.82 -7.42 -11.62
CA MET A 8 2.62 -8.87 -11.78
C MET A 8 3.42 -9.67 -10.77
N GLU A 9 4.58 -9.17 -10.35
CA GLU A 9 5.50 -9.88 -9.46
C GLU A 9 5.23 -9.63 -7.98
N TYR A 10 4.78 -8.42 -7.62
CA TYR A 10 4.52 -8.05 -6.24
C TYR A 10 3.03 -8.11 -5.93
N ALA A 11 2.66 -8.85 -4.88
CA ALA A 11 1.29 -8.88 -4.38
C ALA A 11 0.92 -7.55 -3.71
N ARG A 12 -0.39 -7.22 -3.72
CA ARG A 12 -0.86 -5.96 -3.12
C ARG A 12 -0.92 -6.17 -1.63
N GLU A 13 -0.27 -5.27 -0.90
CA GLU A 13 -0.31 -5.26 0.55
C GLU A 13 -0.87 -3.91 1.01
N LEU A 14 -1.75 -3.96 1.99
CA LEU A 14 -2.30 -2.77 2.64
C LEU A 14 -1.68 -2.63 4.04
N PRO A 15 -1.57 -1.41 4.56
CA PRO A 15 -1.27 -1.21 5.98
C PRO A 15 -2.27 -1.98 6.85
N GLN A 16 -1.81 -2.46 8.00
CA GLN A 16 -2.69 -3.15 8.95
C GLN A 16 -3.61 -2.13 9.64
N ASP A 17 -4.82 -2.56 9.97
CA ASP A 17 -5.78 -1.70 10.65
C ASP A 17 -5.85 -2.00 12.15
N ARG A 18 -6.12 -0.97 12.95
CA ARG A 18 -6.52 -1.14 14.35
C ARG A 18 -7.80 -1.99 14.42
N PRO A 19 -7.95 -2.88 15.42
CA PRO A 19 -9.13 -3.70 15.58
C PRO A 19 -10.43 -2.88 15.58
N PRO A 20 -11.51 -3.32 14.90
CA PRO A 20 -12.78 -2.60 14.86
C PRO A 20 -13.33 -2.23 16.25
N LYS A 21 -13.20 -3.13 17.22
CA LYS A 21 -13.69 -2.91 18.60
C LYS A 21 -12.94 -1.82 19.36
N GLU A 22 -11.73 -1.49 18.94
CA GLU A 22 -10.92 -0.42 19.53
C GLU A 22 -11.20 0.91 18.82
N ARG A 23 -11.18 0.93 17.49
CA ARG A 23 -11.35 2.16 16.70
C ARG A 23 -12.76 2.75 16.69
N VAL A 24 -13.78 2.07 17.25
CA VAL A 24 -15.12 2.65 17.47
C VAL A 24 -15.19 3.51 18.74
N LYS A 25 -14.15 3.49 19.57
CA LYS A 25 -14.12 4.22 20.86
C LYS A 25 -13.46 5.59 20.74
N ASP A 26 -12.85 5.90 19.60
CA ASP A 26 -12.11 7.13 19.35
C ASP A 26 -12.19 7.53 17.88
N TRP A 27 -11.63 8.71 17.56
CA TRP A 27 -11.55 9.25 16.19
C TRP A 27 -10.12 9.27 15.66
N ASN A 28 -9.22 8.46 16.23
CA ASN A 28 -7.82 8.42 15.83
C ASN A 28 -7.65 7.66 14.50
N GLU A 29 -6.55 7.93 13.80
CA GLU A 29 -6.14 7.17 12.61
C GLU A 29 -6.14 5.65 12.92
N PHE A 30 -6.68 4.85 12.01
CA PHE A 30 -6.81 3.42 12.19
C PHE A 30 -5.84 2.61 11.35
N HIS A 31 -5.27 3.18 10.29
CA HIS A 31 -4.18 2.56 9.57
C HIS A 31 -2.90 2.63 10.40
N LEU A 32 -2.28 1.48 10.64
CA LEU A 32 -0.99 1.38 11.28
C LEU A 32 0.11 1.75 10.26
N PRO A 33 1.20 2.41 10.70
CA PRO A 33 2.32 2.70 9.82
C PRO A 33 2.87 1.43 9.17
N MET A 34 3.11 1.50 7.86
CA MET A 34 3.77 0.43 7.12
C MET A 34 5.27 0.70 7.06
N ALA A 35 6.08 -0.35 7.17
CA ALA A 35 7.53 -0.24 7.07
C ALA A 35 7.94 0.41 5.72
N PRO A 36 8.91 1.35 5.70
CA PRO A 36 9.33 2.04 4.48
C PRO A 36 9.71 1.10 3.33
N GLU A 37 10.33 -0.05 3.62
CA GLU A 37 10.74 -1.05 2.64
C GLU A 37 9.53 -1.66 1.94
N LYS A 38 8.44 -1.93 2.69
CA LYS A 38 7.19 -2.42 2.13
C LYS A 38 6.50 -1.36 1.27
N LEU A 39 6.54 -0.10 1.69
CA LEU A 39 6.03 1.01 0.88
C LEU A 39 6.79 1.16 -0.43
N GLN A 40 8.12 0.98 -0.42
CA GLN A 40 8.93 0.95 -1.65
C GLN A 40 8.52 -0.19 -2.58
N ILE A 41 8.25 -1.39 -2.06
CA ILE A 41 7.76 -2.53 -2.85
C ILE A 41 6.39 -2.20 -3.46
N GLN A 42 5.46 -1.60 -2.70
CA GLN A 42 4.15 -1.20 -3.24
C GLN A 42 4.28 -0.12 -4.32
N GLY A 43 5.20 0.85 -4.14
CA GLY A 43 5.52 1.86 -5.16
C GLY A 43 6.16 1.25 -6.42
N ALA A 44 6.97 0.20 -6.26
CA ALA A 44 7.59 -0.52 -7.38
C ALA A 44 6.59 -1.27 -8.27
N ARG A 45 5.31 -1.38 -7.87
CA ARG A 45 4.23 -1.94 -8.67
C ARG A 45 3.82 -1.06 -9.86
N CYS A 46 4.16 0.23 -9.86
CA CYS A 46 3.87 1.10 -11.00
C CYS A 46 4.60 0.58 -12.24
N MET A 47 3.87 0.40 -13.35
CA MET A 47 4.42 -0.15 -14.59
C MET A 47 4.82 0.91 -15.63
N GLU A 48 4.72 2.20 -15.29
CA GLU A 48 5.08 3.31 -16.19
C GLU A 48 4.33 3.25 -17.55
N CYS A 49 3.00 3.07 -17.49
CA CYS A 49 2.14 2.73 -18.65
C CYS A 49 2.06 3.76 -19.81
N GLY A 50 2.80 4.87 -19.76
CA GLY A 50 2.78 5.94 -20.78
C GLY A 50 1.50 6.77 -20.78
N ILE A 51 0.37 6.17 -21.17
CA ILE A 51 -0.99 6.74 -21.03
C ILE A 51 -1.66 6.03 -19.85
N PRO A 52 -1.54 6.55 -18.61
CA PRO A 52 -2.05 5.87 -17.43
C PRO A 52 -3.58 5.93 -17.35
N PHE A 53 -4.19 4.80 -16.97
CA PHE A 53 -5.62 4.68 -16.60
C PHE A 53 -5.81 4.31 -15.12
N CYS A 54 -4.71 4.28 -14.36
CA CYS A 54 -4.69 3.97 -12.94
C CYS A 54 -5.35 5.05 -12.09
#